data_AF-A0A101TPY5-F1
#
_entry.id   AF-A0A101TPY5-F1
#
_cell.length_a   1.000
_cell.length_b   1.000
_cell.length_c   1.000
_cell.angle_alpha   90.00
_cell.angle_beta   90.00
_cell.angle_gamma   90.00
#
_symmetry.space_group_name_H-M   'P 1'
#
loop_
_entity.id
_entity.type
_entity.pdbx_description
1 polymer ?
#
loop_
_entity_poly.entity_id
_entity_poly.type
_entity_poly.pdbx_seq_one_letter_code
_entity_poly.pdbx_strand_id
1 'polypeptide(L)'
;MIARQLDQIAPGTARVRTVPVTTDRDGEQRVATWVALDDALGGPVEADREAHRAARGLLLRMFPAADWSRPHVYDAITGDLALDEPAMPEELHR
;
A
#
# COMPACT_ATOMS: atom_id res chain seq x y z
N MET A 1 -11.51 2.00 -13.25
CA MET A 1 -10.36 2.91 -13.11
C MET A 1 -10.00 3.02 -11.64
N ILE A 2 -8.98 2.29 -11.20
CA ILE A 2 -8.48 2.39 -9.82
C ILE A 2 -7.87 3.78 -9.58
N ALA A 3 -7.04 4.28 -10.51
CA ALA A 3 -6.40 5.59 -10.42
C ALA A 3 -7.40 6.74 -10.18
N ARG A 4 -8.49 6.81 -10.96
CA ARG A 4 -9.54 7.82 -10.75
C ARG A 4 -10.21 7.71 -9.38
N GLN A 5 -10.48 6.50 -8.90
CA GLN A 5 -11.09 6.32 -7.58
C GLN A 5 -10.11 6.66 -6.46
N LEU A 6 -8.82 6.39 -6.64
CA LEU A 6 -7.78 6.82 -5.71
C LEU A 6 -7.67 8.34 -5.66
N ASP A 7 -7.70 9.02 -6.81
CA ASP A 7 -7.68 10.49 -6.86
C ASP A 7 -8.89 11.12 -6.16
N GLN A 8 -10.06 10.46 -6.19
CA GLN A 8 -11.24 10.88 -5.42
C GLN A 8 -11.11 10.62 -3.91
N ILE A 9 -10.36 9.60 -3.50
CA ILE A 9 -10.14 9.24 -2.10
C ILE A 9 -9.08 10.15 -1.47
N ALA A 10 -7.97 10.34 -2.17
CA ALA A 10 -6.82 11.11 -1.75
C ALA A 10 -6.15 11.73 -2.99
N PRO A 11 -6.54 12.96 -3.36
CA PRO A 11 -6.03 13.65 -4.54
C PRO A 11 -4.51 13.68 -4.59
N GLY A 12 -3.95 13.40 -5.76
CA GLY A 12 -2.49 13.39 -5.96
C GLY A 12 -1.78 12.09 -5.56
N THR A 13 -2.50 11.07 -5.07
CA THR A 13 -1.93 9.74 -4.81
C THR A 13 -1.46 9.10 -6.11
N ALA A 14 -0.16 8.85 -6.23
CA ALA A 14 0.44 8.11 -7.33
C ALA A 14 0.82 6.68 -6.94
N ARG A 15 1.14 6.43 -5.66
CA ARG A 15 1.46 5.09 -5.16
C ARG A 15 0.72 4.80 -3.86
N VAL A 16 0.32 3.55 -3.70
CA VAL A 16 -0.27 3.05 -2.45
C VAL A 16 0.55 1.88 -1.97
N ARG A 17 1.19 2.02 -0.81
CA ARG A 17 1.92 0.92 -0.15
C ARG A 17 1.05 0.31 0.94
N THR A 18 0.99 -1.00 1.00
CA THR A 18 0.32 -1.74 2.08
C THR A 18 1.32 -2.67 2.73
N VAL A 19 1.53 -2.51 4.04
CA VAL A 19 2.49 -3.30 4.82
C VAL A 19 1.77 -3.96 5.99
N PRO A 20 1.72 -5.29 6.09
CA PRO A 20 1.24 -5.97 7.28
C PRO A 20 2.22 -5.73 8.43
N VAL A 21 1.70 -5.24 9.56
CA VAL A 21 2.47 -4.93 10.75
C VAL A 21 1.89 -5.73 11.92
N THR A 22 2.76 -6.50 12.58
CA THR A 22 2.42 -7.17 13.83
C THR A 22 2.67 -6.21 14.98
N THR A 23 1.63 -5.91 15.75
CA THR A 23 1.72 -5.12 16.97
C THR A 23 1.34 -5.97 18.16
N ASP A 24 2.05 -5.79 19.28
CA ASP A 24 1.58 -6.28 20.57
C ASP A 24 0.64 -5.22 21.15
N ARG A 25 -0.57 -5.63 21.51
CA ARG A 25 -1.53 -4.78 22.21
C ARG A 25 -2.12 -5.56 23.37
N ASP A 26 -1.83 -5.09 24.58
CA ASP A 26 -2.29 -5.69 25.83
C ASP A 26 -1.85 -7.17 26.00
N GLY A 27 -0.68 -7.54 25.47
CA GLY A 27 -0.16 -8.91 25.53
C GLY A 27 -0.72 -9.85 24.45
N GLU A 28 -1.56 -9.34 23.55
CA GLU A 28 -2.03 -10.07 22.38
C GLU A 28 -1.35 -9.55 21.11
N GLN A 29 -0.81 -10.48 20.30
CA GLN A 29 -0.34 -10.14 18.96
C GLN A 29 -1.53 -9.86 18.04
N ARG A 30 -1.50 -8.71 17.38
CA ARG A 30 -2.48 -8.31 16.37
C ARG A 30 -1.77 -7.96 15.08
N VAL A 31 -2.33 -8.43 13.97
CA VAL A 31 -1.90 -8.02 12.63
C VAL A 31 -2.78 -6.87 12.17
N ALA A 32 -2.16 -5.71 11.98
CA ALA A 32 -2.76 -4.57 11.30
C ALA A 32 -2.11 -4.39 9.92
N THR A 33 -2.73 -3.62 9.04
CA THR A 33 -2.08 -3.20 7.78
C THR A 33 -1.83 -1.70 7.87
N TRP A 34 -0.57 -1.32 7.81
CA TRP A 34 -0.17 0.05 7.55
C TRP A 34 -0.36 0.36 6.07
N VAL A 35 -0.85 1.57 5.78
CA VAL A 35 -1.11 2.04 4.41
C VAL A 35 -0.42 3.38 4.27
N ALA A 36 0.37 3.56 3.22
CA ALA A 36 0.89 4.86 2.81
C ALA A 36 0.35 5.23 1.45
N LEU A 37 0.08 6.53 1.29
CA LEU A 37 -0.31 7.17 0.05
C LEU A 37 0.82 8.12 -0.31
N ASP A 38 1.52 7.84 -1.40
CA ASP A 38 2.65 8.64 -1.87
C ASP A 38 2.29 9.33 -3.18
N ASP A 39 2.78 10.56 -3.36
CA ASP A 39 2.69 11.30 -4.61
C ASP A 39 3.68 10.76 -5.66
N ALA A 40 3.67 11.33 -6.86
CA ALA A 40 4.54 10.90 -7.96
C ALA A 40 6.04 11.09 -7.67
N LEU A 41 6.39 11.97 -6.73
CA LEU A 41 7.76 12.24 -6.29
C LEU A 41 8.18 11.32 -5.12
N GLY A 42 7.26 10.48 -4.62
CA GLY A 42 7.50 9.62 -3.46
C GLY A 42 7.35 10.32 -2.12
N GLY A 43 6.77 11.53 -2.09
CA GLY A 43 6.41 12.23 -0.86
C GLY A 43 5.06 11.76 -0.33
N PRO A 44 4.81 11.82 0.99
CA PRO A 44 3.53 11.42 1.55
C PRO A 44 2.42 12.40 1.14
N VAL A 45 1.26 11.85 0.79
CA VAL A 45 0.02 12.63 0.59
C VAL A 45 -0.66 12.85 1.93
N GLU A 46 -1.02 14.10 2.22
CA GLU A 46 -1.80 14.42 3.41
C GLU A 46 -3.23 13.86 3.25
N ALA A 47 -3.57 12.87 4.06
CA ALA A 47 -4.85 12.20 4.02
C ALA A 47 -5.25 11.72 5.41
N ASP A 48 -6.56 11.73 5.68
CA ASP A 48 -7.07 11.25 6.95
C ASP A 48 -7.12 9.71 7.02
N ARG A 49 -7.47 9.20 8.19
CA ARG A 49 -7.57 7.74 8.41
C ARG A 49 -8.61 7.07 7.54
N GLU A 50 -9.69 7.76 7.17
CA GLU A 50 -10.75 7.21 6.33
C GLU A 50 -10.26 7.01 4.90
N ALA A 51 -9.51 7.97 4.36
CA ALA A 51 -8.89 7.87 3.05
C ALA A 51 -7.94 6.67 2.95
N HIS A 52 -7.07 6.47 3.94
CA HIS A 52 -6.18 5.30 4.00
C HIS A 52 -6.97 3.98 4.02
N ARG A 53 -8.07 3.92 4.79
CA ARG A 53 -8.93 2.74 4.85
C ARG A 53 -9.65 2.50 3.52
N ALA A 54 -10.13 3.56 2.87
CA ALA A 54 -10.82 3.52 1.59
C ALA A 54 -9.87 3.06 0.47
N ALA A 55 -8.64 3.57 0.43
CA ALA A 55 -7.61 3.14 -0.52
C ALA A 55 -7.29 1.65 -0.38
N ARG A 56 -7.07 1.16 0.86
CA ARG A 56 -6.90 -0.28 1.11
C ARG A 56 -8.12 -1.09 0.66
N GLY A 57 -9.33 -0.64 1.03
CA GLY A 57 -10.57 -1.30 0.63
C GLY A 57 -10.76 -1.37 -0.89
N LEU A 58 -10.33 -0.33 -1.61
CA LEU A 58 -10.31 -0.32 -3.07
C LEU A 58 -9.36 -1.40 -3.61
N LEU A 59 -8.10 -1.43 -3.15
CA LEU A 59 -7.12 -2.42 -3.62
C LEU A 59 -7.56 -3.87 -3.33
N LEU A 60 -8.08 -4.15 -2.13
CA LEU A 60 -8.58 -5.48 -1.76
C LEU A 60 -9.69 -5.97 -2.70
N ARG A 61 -10.59 -5.07 -3.14
CA ARG A 61 -11.69 -5.42 -4.05
C ARG A 61 -11.20 -5.63 -5.49
N MET A 62 -10.17 -4.89 -5.89
CA MET A 62 -9.69 -4.89 -7.27
C MET A 62 -8.66 -6.00 -7.53
N PHE A 63 -7.94 -6.44 -6.50
CA PHE A 63 -6.97 -7.53 -6.56
C PHE A 63 -7.30 -8.61 -5.50
N PRO A 64 -8.42 -9.33 -5.65
CA PRO A 64 -8.85 -10.32 -4.66
C PRO A 64 -7.92 -11.53 -4.56
N ALA A 65 -7.09 -11.77 -5.57
CA ALA A 65 -6.13 -12.88 -5.61
C ALA A 65 -4.74 -12.55 -5.05
N ALA A 66 -4.49 -11.29 -4.66
CA ALA A 66 -3.20 -10.88 -4.11
C ALA A 66 -3.03 -11.41 -2.68
N ASP A 67 -1.79 -11.77 -2.31
CA ASP A 67 -1.45 -12.23 -0.96
C ASP A 67 -1.20 -11.04 -0.03
N TRP A 68 -2.27 -10.52 0.56
CA TRP A 68 -2.21 -9.36 1.46
C TRP A 68 -1.51 -9.64 2.81
N SER A 69 -0.99 -10.85 3.02
CA SER A 69 -0.06 -11.13 4.13
C SER A 69 1.35 -10.64 3.86
N ARG A 70 1.63 -10.14 2.63
CA ARG A 70 2.92 -9.57 2.22
C ARG A 70 2.82 -8.08 1.91
N PRO A 71 3.93 -7.33 2.01
CA PRO A 71 3.99 -5.95 1.54
C PRO A 71 3.69 -5.85 0.04
N HIS A 72 2.87 -4.88 -0.33
CA HIS A 72 2.54 -4.60 -1.74
C HIS A 72 2.60 -3.10 -2.01
N VAL A 73 2.95 -2.76 -3.26
CA VAL A 73 2.87 -1.40 -3.79
C VAL A 73 2.01 -1.42 -5.05
N TYR A 74 1.01 -0.55 -5.09
CA TYR A 74 0.22 -0.26 -6.28
C TYR A 74 0.68 1.06 -6.88
N ASP A 75 1.01 1.07 -8.17
CA ASP A 75 1.35 2.27 -8.93
C ASP A 75 0.12 2.72 -9.75
N ALA A 76 -0.40 3.91 -9.46
CA ALA A 76 -1.58 4.44 -10.12
C ALA A 76 -1.31 4.95 -11.54
N ILE A 77 -0.04 5.19 -11.90
CA ILE A 77 0.39 5.63 -13.23
C ILE A 77 0.42 4.43 -14.17
N THR A 78 1.02 3.31 -13.75
CA THR A 78 1.12 2.10 -14.59
C THR A 78 -0.07 1.16 -14.43
N GLY A 79 -0.72 1.19 -13.27
CA GLY A 79 -1.78 0.26 -12.90
C GLY A 79 -1.27 -1.06 -12.32
N ASP A 80 0.04 -1.17 -12.05
CA ASP A 80 0.65 -2.40 -11.57
C ASP A 80 0.53 -2.54 -10.05
N LEU A 81 0.28 -3.77 -9.61
CA LEU A 81 0.42 -4.18 -8.21
C LEU A 81 1.61 -5.14 -8.12
N ALA A 82 2.62 -4.76 -7.34
CA ALA A 82 3.83 -5.56 -7.12
C ALA A 82 4.07 -5.78 -5.63
N LEU A 83 4.92 -6.76 -5.31
CA LEU A 83 5.41 -6.95 -3.95
C LEU A 83 6.37 -5.80 -3.59
N ASP A 84 6.15 -5.18 -2.43
CA ASP A 84 7.05 -4.15 -1.88
C ASP A 84 8.15 -4.83 -1.05
N GLU A 85 8.88 -5.74 -1.69
CA GLU A 85 10.04 -6.41 -1.10
C GLU A 85 11.30 -5.64 -1.47
N PRO A 86 12.22 -5.41 -0.51
CA PRO A 86 13.50 -4.82 -0.86
C PRO A 86 14.19 -5.75 -1.86
N ALA A 87 14.41 -5.24 -3.08
CA ALA A 87 15.28 -5.91 -4.03
C ALA A 87 16.67 -5.97 -3.39
N MET A 88 17.12 -7.16 -3.02
CA MET A 88 18.50 -7.39 -2.63
C MET A 88 19.37 -6.91 -3.81
N PRO A 89 20.32 -5.98 -3.59
CA PRO A 89 21.30 -5.64 -4.61
C PRO A 89 22.00 -6.91 -5.09
N GLU A 90 22.12 -7.10 -6.40
CA GLU A 90 22.74 -8.29 -7.01
C GLU A 90 24.14 -8.57 -6.43
N GLU A 91 24.84 -7.53 -5.95
CA GLU A 91 26.14 -7.56 -5.30
C GLU A 91 26.21 -8.38 -4.00
N LEU A 92 25.06 -8.71 -3.39
CA LEU A 92 24.95 -9.50 -2.16
C LEU A 92 24.58 -10.98 -2.39
N HIS A 93 24.43 -11.41 -3.64
CA HIS A 93 24.28 -12.83 -3.99
C HIS A 93 25.68 -13.49 -4.04
N ARG A 94 26.19 -13.94 -2.89
CA ARG A 94 27.48 -14.64 -2.79
C ARG A 94 27.35 -16.11 -2.48
#